data_AF-B0T8B9-F1
#
_entry.id   AF-B0T8B9-F1
#
_cell.length_a   1.000
_cell.length_b   1.000
_cell.length_c   1.000
_cell.angle_alpha   90.00
_cell.angle_beta   90.00
_cell.angle_gamma   90.00
#
_symmetry.space_group_name_H-M   'P 1'
#
loop_
_entity.id
_entity.type
_entity.pdbx_description
1 polymer ?
#
loop_
_entity_poly.entity_id
_entity_poly.type
_entity_poly.pdbx_seq_one_letter_code
_entity_poly.pdbx_strand_id
1 'polypeptide(L)'
;MMRQETVWRLAGFAAVLGGLIDLIGPLFYPHLAQPLRLSTYVAIDVLLLFGMLGVRSVAGATMGWLGLAGFVIAVTGVLLVRTSAAGIWGAASYTVASAVWSIGMAVIGAALLLNKGPFRVAAALWIAALVIGLAGLALKDQGLVHRLAGWCFALGFVVAGASLARTASRAEA
;
A
#
# COMPACT_ATOMS: atom_id res chain seq x y z
N MET A 1 -20.81 -6.33 -19.21
CA MET A 1 -20.21 -5.35 -18.28
C MET A 1 -20.19 -5.96 -16.89
N MET A 2 -19.05 -5.95 -16.19
CA MET A 2 -18.99 -6.40 -14.79
C MET A 2 -19.69 -5.39 -13.86
N ARG A 3 -20.40 -5.88 -12.86
CA ARG A 3 -21.04 -5.04 -11.83
C ARG A 3 -19.95 -4.37 -10.99
N GLN A 4 -20.13 -3.09 -10.65
CA GLN A 4 -19.14 -2.33 -9.86
C GLN A 4 -18.80 -3.01 -8.53
N GLU A 5 -19.79 -3.64 -7.90
CA GLU A 5 -19.62 -4.42 -6.67
C GLU A 5 -18.60 -5.55 -6.84
N THR A 6 -18.66 -6.29 -7.95
CA THR A 6 -17.71 -7.38 -8.23
C THR A 6 -16.29 -6.83 -8.35
N VAL A 7 -16.13 -5.69 -9.02
CA VAL A 7 -14.82 -5.02 -9.15
C VAL A 7 -14.30 -4.60 -7.77
N TRP A 8 -15.15 -4.02 -6.92
CA TRP A 8 -14.77 -3.62 -5.56
C TRP A 8 -14.43 -4.82 -4.66
N ARG A 9 -15.15 -5.94 -4.78
CA ARG A 9 -14.83 -7.19 -4.05
C ARG A 9 -13.48 -7.75 -4.47
N LEU A 10 -13.21 -7.80 -5.77
CA LEU A 10 -11.94 -8.31 -6.30
C LEU A 10 -10.76 -7.41 -5.91
N ALA A 11 -10.91 -6.08 -6.04
CA ALA A 11 -9.90 -5.13 -5.58
C ALA A 11 -9.69 -5.21 -4.06
N GLY A 12 -10.76 -5.44 -3.29
CA GLY A 12 -10.70 -5.56 -1.84
C GLY A 12 -9.97 -6.83 -1.42
N PHE A 13 -10.28 -7.94 -2.10
CA PHE A 13 -9.58 -9.21 -1.92
C PHE A 13 -8.10 -9.09 -2.30
N ALA A 14 -7.78 -8.43 -3.42
CA ALA A 14 -6.41 -8.18 -3.83
C ALA A 14 -5.65 -7.37 -2.77
N ALA A 15 -6.23 -6.29 -2.24
CA ALA A 15 -5.61 -5.49 -1.19
C ALA A 15 -5.35 -6.31 0.09
N VAL A 16 -6.31 -7.14 0.51
CA VAL A 16 -6.15 -8.01 1.69
C VAL A 16 -5.04 -9.03 1.45
N LEU A 17 -5.06 -9.75 0.34
CA LEU A 17 -4.04 -10.75 0.03
C LEU A 17 -2.66 -10.11 -0.09
N GLY A 18 -2.53 -9.02 -0.85
CA GLY A 18 -1.27 -8.31 -1.01
C GLY A 18 -0.72 -7.82 0.34
N GLY A 19 -1.58 -7.22 1.18
CA GLY A 19 -1.19 -6.75 2.51
C GLY A 19 -0.80 -7.89 3.46
N LEU A 20 -1.48 -9.04 3.41
CA LEU A 20 -1.13 -10.20 4.23
C LEU A 20 0.21 -10.82 3.80
N ILE A 21 0.43 -10.94 2.49
CA ILE A 21 1.71 -11.43 1.96
C ILE A 21 2.84 -10.47 2.31
N ASP A 22 2.63 -9.15 2.24
CA ASP A 22 3.63 -8.14 2.62
C ASP A 22 3.92 -8.15 4.13
N LEU A 23 2.89 -8.38 4.96
CA LEU A 23 3.02 -8.43 6.41
C LEU A 23 3.81 -9.64 6.89
N ILE A 24 3.54 -10.82 6.32
CA ILE A 24 4.06 -12.10 6.81
C ILE A 24 5.25 -12.59 5.95
N GLY A 25 5.26 -12.25 4.66
CA GLY A 25 6.26 -12.67 3.69
C GLY A 25 7.72 -12.47 4.11
N PRO A 26 8.10 -11.34 4.76
CA PRO A 26 9.46 -11.15 5.26
C PRO A 26 10.00 -12.28 6.15
N LEU A 27 9.13 -13.04 6.82
CA LEU A 27 9.52 -14.21 7.61
C LEU A 27 9.96 -15.40 6.74
N PHE A 28 9.47 -15.47 5.51
CA PHE A 28 9.72 -16.58 4.58
C PHE A 28 10.74 -16.21 3.50
N TYR A 29 10.90 -14.93 3.16
CA TYR A 29 11.80 -14.51 2.08
C TYR A 29 13.22 -15.05 2.20
N PRO A 30 13.88 -15.07 3.38
CA PRO A 30 15.23 -15.64 3.53
C PRO A 30 15.37 -17.07 2.99
N HIS A 31 14.27 -17.83 2.98
CA HIS A 31 14.23 -19.24 2.58
C HIS A 31 13.79 -19.46 1.12
N LEU A 32 13.41 -18.41 0.39
CA LEU A 32 12.99 -18.50 -1.01
C LEU A 32 14.16 -18.31 -1.97
N ALA A 33 14.20 -19.13 -3.03
CA ALA A 33 15.11 -18.94 -4.15
C ALA A 33 14.86 -17.60 -4.86
N GLN A 34 15.93 -17.03 -5.43
CA GLN A 34 15.95 -15.74 -6.15
C GLN A 34 14.74 -15.50 -7.09
N PRO A 35 14.44 -16.38 -8.08
CA PRO A 35 13.34 -16.12 -9.01
C PRO A 35 11.99 -16.08 -8.31
N LEU A 36 11.77 -16.98 -7.35
CA LEU A 36 10.51 -17.05 -6.61
C LEU A 36 10.32 -15.82 -5.72
N ARG A 37 11.37 -15.36 -5.05
CA ARG A 37 11.32 -14.15 -4.21
C ARG A 37 10.93 -12.92 -5.02
N LEU A 38 11.54 -12.73 -6.21
CA LEU A 38 11.21 -11.62 -7.12
C LEU A 38 9.77 -11.69 -7.61
N SER A 39 9.29 -12.88 -8.00
CA SER A 39 7.90 -13.09 -8.42
C SER A 39 6.90 -12.80 -7.30
N THR A 40 7.18 -13.21 -6.07
CA THR A 40 6.33 -12.90 -4.90
C THR A 40 6.22 -11.39 -4.70
N TYR A 41 7.33 -10.68 -4.75
CA TYR A 41 7.32 -9.23 -4.62
C TYR A 41 6.50 -8.56 -5.75
N VAL A 42 6.63 -8.99 -7.01
CA VAL A 42 5.82 -8.47 -8.12
C VAL A 42 4.33 -8.72 -7.87
N ALA A 43 3.98 -9.92 -7.39
CA ALA A 43 2.61 -10.25 -7.07
C ALA A 43 2.04 -9.33 -5.99
N ILE A 44 2.82 -9.02 -4.94
CA ILE A 44 2.44 -8.04 -3.91
C ILE A 44 2.15 -6.68 -4.54
N ASP A 45 3.07 -6.12 -5.33
CA ASP A 45 2.90 -4.81 -5.95
C ASP A 45 1.60 -4.73 -6.77
N VAL A 46 1.34 -5.75 -7.58
CA VAL A 46 0.14 -5.83 -8.44
C VAL A 46 -1.13 -5.89 -7.59
N LEU A 47 -1.14 -6.73 -6.55
CA LEU A 47 -2.27 -6.87 -5.63
C LEU A 47 -2.57 -5.56 -4.89
N LEU A 48 -1.53 -4.88 -4.39
CA LEU A 48 -1.64 -3.60 -3.70
C LEU A 48 -2.08 -2.49 -4.65
N LEU A 49 -1.59 -2.46 -5.89
CA LEU A 49 -2.04 -1.53 -6.93
C LEU A 49 -3.53 -1.70 -7.24
N PHE A 50 -4.02 -2.94 -7.38
CA PHE A 50 -5.46 -3.18 -7.51
C PHE A 50 -6.25 -2.68 -6.30
N GLY A 51 -5.71 -2.88 -5.10
CA GLY A 51 -6.26 -2.30 -3.88
C GLY A 51 -6.38 -0.77 -3.92
N MET A 52 -5.31 -0.09 -4.33
CA MET A 52 -5.29 1.37 -4.49
C MET A 52 -6.30 1.86 -5.53
N LEU A 53 -6.38 1.17 -6.67
CA LEU A 53 -7.37 1.46 -7.71
C LEU A 53 -8.80 1.28 -7.16
N GLY A 54 -9.05 0.26 -6.36
CA GLY A 54 -10.31 0.04 -5.66
C GLY A 54 -10.67 1.21 -4.73
N VAL A 55 -9.75 1.62 -3.86
CA VAL A 55 -9.93 2.79 -2.96
C VAL A 55 -10.21 4.05 -3.76
N ARG A 56 -9.47 4.28 -4.85
CA ARG A 56 -9.65 5.43 -5.75
C ARG A 56 -10.99 5.37 -6.48
N SER A 57 -11.50 4.19 -6.85
CA SER A 57 -12.80 4.09 -7.51
C SER A 57 -13.96 4.49 -6.60
N VAL A 58 -13.84 4.25 -5.29
CA VAL A 58 -14.87 4.58 -4.29
C VAL A 58 -14.75 6.02 -3.79
N ALA A 59 -13.53 6.47 -3.50
CA ALA A 59 -13.29 7.78 -2.86
C ALA A 59 -12.61 8.80 -3.80
N GLY A 60 -12.40 8.47 -5.07
CA GLY A 60 -11.61 9.30 -6.00
C GLY A 60 -12.16 10.72 -6.17
N ALA A 61 -13.47 10.83 -6.35
CA ALA A 61 -14.13 12.12 -6.48
C ALA A 61 -14.04 12.96 -5.20
N THR A 62 -14.14 12.33 -4.03
CA THR A 62 -14.10 13.03 -2.73
C THR A 62 -12.68 13.42 -2.32
N MET A 63 -11.65 12.68 -2.74
CA MET A 63 -10.26 13.01 -2.45
C MET A 63 -9.70 14.18 -3.28
N GLY A 64 -10.37 14.54 -4.39
CA GLY A 64 -9.96 15.63 -5.27
C GLY A 64 -8.55 15.50 -5.85
N TRP A 65 -7.92 16.66 -6.13
CA TRP A 65 -6.58 16.72 -6.73
C TRP A 65 -5.50 16.17 -5.81
N LEU A 66 -5.65 16.33 -4.49
CA LEU A 66 -4.67 15.87 -3.51
C LEU A 66 -4.58 14.33 -3.53
N GLY A 67 -5.71 13.64 -3.59
CA GLY A 67 -5.73 12.19 -3.74
C GLY A 67 -5.18 11.71 -5.09
N LEU A 68 -5.34 12.49 -6.17
CA LEU A 68 -4.69 12.21 -7.46
C LEU A 68 -3.17 12.35 -7.37
N ALA A 69 -2.66 13.43 -6.78
CA ALA A 69 -1.23 13.64 -6.60
C ALA A 69 -0.63 12.50 -5.76
N GLY A 70 -1.24 12.17 -4.62
CA GLY A 70 -0.81 11.05 -3.78
C GLY A 70 -0.83 9.71 -4.53
N PHE A 71 -1.86 9.46 -5.34
CA PHE A 71 -1.95 8.26 -6.18
C PHE A 71 -0.82 8.17 -7.21
N VAL A 72 -0.53 9.26 -7.93
CA VAL A 72 0.58 9.30 -8.90
C VAL A 72 1.92 9.03 -8.19
N ILE A 73 2.18 9.71 -7.06
CA ILE A 73 3.40 9.50 -6.27
C ILE A 73 3.51 8.04 -5.81
N ALA A 74 2.41 7.45 -5.32
CA ALA A 74 2.40 6.08 -4.83
C ALA A 74 2.64 5.05 -5.96
N VAL A 75 2.04 5.25 -7.14
CA VAL A 75 2.29 4.41 -8.32
C VAL A 75 3.74 4.54 -8.77
N THR A 76 4.30 5.76 -8.82
CA THR A 76 5.71 5.95 -9.10
C THR A 76 6.58 5.24 -8.07
N GLY A 77 6.28 5.39 -6.78
CA GLY A 77 7.02 4.73 -5.69
C GLY A 77 7.05 3.21 -5.82
N VAL A 78 5.92 2.56 -6.08
CA VAL A 78 5.88 1.09 -6.21
C VAL A 78 6.69 0.60 -7.43
N LEU A 79 6.65 1.33 -8.55
CA LEU A 79 7.46 1.02 -9.72
C LEU A 79 8.96 1.18 -9.43
N LEU A 80 9.33 2.23 -8.70
CA LEU A 80 10.71 2.44 -8.25
C LEU A 80 11.18 1.32 -7.31
N VAL A 81 10.32 0.85 -6.41
CA VAL A 81 10.63 -0.25 -5.49
C VAL A 81 10.95 -1.51 -6.29
N ARG A 82 10.14 -1.80 -7.31
CA ARG A 82 10.37 -2.95 -8.21
C ARG A 82 11.66 -2.84 -8.99
N THR A 83 11.92 -1.69 -9.61
CA THR A 83 13.16 -1.43 -10.37
C THR A 83 14.39 -1.54 -9.48
N SER A 84 14.31 -1.02 -8.25
CA SER A 84 15.38 -1.13 -7.25
C SER A 84 15.63 -2.58 -6.82
N ALA A 85 14.56 -3.35 -6.60
CA ALA A 85 14.65 -4.76 -6.23
C ALA A 85 15.24 -5.65 -7.35
N ALA A 86 15.12 -5.24 -8.60
CA ALA A 86 15.76 -5.90 -9.74
C ALA A 86 17.27 -5.59 -9.86
N GLY A 87 17.84 -4.79 -8.96
CA GLY A 87 19.27 -4.44 -8.97
C GLY A 87 19.66 -3.48 -10.08
N ILE A 88 18.68 -2.83 -10.73
CA ILE A 88 18.92 -1.89 -11.82
C ILE A 88 19.63 -0.63 -11.28
N TRP A 89 19.34 -0.25 -10.04
CA TRP A 89 19.95 0.89 -9.34
C TRP A 89 20.73 0.43 -8.09
N GLY A 90 21.64 1.28 -7.59
CA GLY A 90 22.52 0.96 -6.46
C GLY A 90 21.80 0.68 -5.13
N ALA A 91 22.53 0.21 -4.11
CA ALA A 91 21.97 -0.32 -2.86
C ALA A 91 21.03 0.63 -2.08
N ALA A 92 21.21 1.95 -2.19
CA ALA A 92 20.36 2.95 -1.53
C ALA A 92 19.00 3.17 -2.23
N SER A 93 18.81 2.64 -3.44
CA SER A 93 17.63 2.90 -4.28
C SER A 93 16.33 2.40 -3.66
N TYR A 94 16.35 1.26 -2.96
CA TYR A 94 15.17 0.69 -2.32
C TYR A 94 14.61 1.60 -1.21
N THR A 95 15.48 2.16 -0.36
CA THR A 95 15.06 3.04 0.74
C THR A 95 14.42 4.33 0.22
N VAL A 96 14.99 4.90 -0.85
CA VAL A 96 14.41 6.07 -1.51
C VAL A 96 13.06 5.71 -2.14
N ALA A 97 12.99 4.59 -2.86
CA ALA A 97 11.78 4.15 -3.51
C ALA A 97 10.63 3.85 -2.52
N SER A 98 10.93 3.19 -1.40
CA SER A 98 9.96 2.89 -0.35
C SER A 98 9.48 4.16 0.36
N ALA A 99 10.37 5.15 0.56
CA ALA A 99 9.99 6.46 1.06
C ALA A 99 9.03 7.17 0.10
N VAL A 100 9.32 7.18 -1.21
CA VAL A 100 8.43 7.79 -2.22
C VAL A 100 7.06 7.12 -2.19
N TRP A 101 7.00 5.79 -2.13
CA TRP A 101 5.73 5.07 -2.04
C TRP A 101 4.96 5.41 -0.77
N SER A 102 5.63 5.41 0.39
CA SER A 102 5.06 5.76 1.69
C SER A 102 4.53 7.19 1.72
N ILE A 103 5.23 8.16 1.13
CA ILE A 103 4.77 9.54 0.96
C ILE A 103 3.48 9.59 0.15
N GLY A 104 3.43 8.91 -1.00
CA GLY A 104 2.22 8.86 -1.82
C GLY A 104 1.02 8.31 -1.05
N MET A 105 1.21 7.22 -0.30
CA MET A 105 0.17 6.63 0.54
C MET A 105 -0.25 7.53 1.70
N ALA A 106 0.68 8.26 2.32
CA ALA A 106 0.36 9.23 3.36
C ALA A 106 -0.42 10.42 2.81
N VAL A 107 -0.13 10.90 1.60
CA VAL A 107 -0.90 11.95 0.92
C VAL A 107 -2.32 11.48 0.60
N ILE A 108 -2.47 10.25 0.10
CA ILE A 108 -3.80 9.62 -0.06
C ILE A 108 -4.51 9.54 1.28
N GLY A 109 -3.82 9.10 2.33
CA GLY A 109 -4.36 9.02 3.69
C GLY A 109 -4.85 10.38 4.20
N ALA A 110 -4.06 11.43 4.02
CA ALA A 110 -4.43 12.79 4.40
C ALA A 110 -5.69 13.24 3.64
N ALA A 111 -5.75 13.03 2.32
CA ALA A 111 -6.93 13.35 1.52
C ALA A 111 -8.18 12.58 1.99
N LEU A 112 -8.05 11.31 2.35
CA LEU A 112 -9.16 10.49 2.87
C LEU A 112 -9.67 10.99 4.23
N LEU A 113 -8.76 11.39 5.13
CA LEU A 113 -9.13 11.90 6.46
C LEU A 113 -9.78 13.28 6.38
N LEU A 114 -9.22 14.19 5.57
CA LEU A 114 -9.76 15.54 5.38
C LEU A 114 -11.17 15.51 4.81
N ASN A 115 -11.43 14.60 3.87
CA ASN A 115 -12.73 14.48 3.20
C ASN A 115 -13.67 13.45 3.87
N LYS A 116 -13.36 12.99 5.09
CA LYS A 116 -14.17 12.06 5.89
C LYS A 116 -14.61 10.78 5.15
N GLY A 117 -13.73 10.25 4.28
CA GLY A 117 -14.02 9.06 3.48
C GLY A 117 -14.12 7.77 4.31
N PRO A 118 -14.60 6.65 3.74
CA PRO A 118 -14.85 5.39 4.46
C PRO A 118 -13.58 4.67 4.93
N PHE A 119 -12.40 5.09 4.47
CA PHE A 119 -11.11 4.40 4.68
C PHE A 119 -10.25 5.04 5.80
N ARG A 120 -10.87 5.60 6.84
CA ARG A 120 -10.16 6.40 7.87
C ARG A 120 -9.07 5.62 8.62
N VAL A 121 -9.34 4.36 8.95
CA VAL A 121 -8.38 3.53 9.69
C VAL A 121 -7.18 3.18 8.82
N ALA A 122 -7.41 2.81 7.55
CA ALA A 122 -6.33 2.58 6.59
C ALA A 122 -5.49 3.83 6.36
N ALA A 123 -6.14 4.99 6.21
CA ALA A 123 -5.47 6.27 6.08
C ALA A 123 -4.57 6.60 7.28
N ALA A 124 -5.06 6.40 8.50
CA ALA A 124 -4.27 6.60 9.71
C ALA A 124 -3.05 5.66 9.76
N LEU A 125 -3.22 4.40 9.35
CA LEU A 125 -2.12 3.43 9.30
C LEU A 125 -1.04 3.79 8.27
N TRP A 126 -1.41 4.28 7.09
CA TRP A 126 -0.43 4.73 6.09
C TRP A 126 0.34 5.98 6.53
N ILE A 127 -0.34 6.93 7.17
CA ILE A 127 0.32 8.11 7.76
C ILE A 127 1.26 7.66 8.90
N ALA A 128 0.79 6.79 9.78
CA ALA A 128 1.60 6.25 10.87
C ALA A 128 2.84 5.52 10.34
N ALA A 129 2.70 4.72 9.27
CA ALA A 129 3.83 4.05 8.63
C ALA A 129 4.91 5.04 8.18
N LEU A 130 4.53 6.15 7.54
CA LEU A 130 5.49 7.19 7.14
C LEU A 130 6.15 7.85 8.35
N VAL A 131 5.37 8.25 9.37
CA VAL A 131 5.90 8.91 10.58
C VAL A 131 6.87 7.98 11.32
N ILE A 132 6.51 6.72 11.49
CA ILE A 132 7.37 5.70 12.13
C ILE A 132 8.63 5.48 11.30
N GLY A 133 8.52 5.40 9.96
CA GLY A 133 9.66 5.27 9.06
C GLY A 133 10.63 6.44 9.16
N LEU A 134 10.12 7.68 9.19
CA LEU A 134 10.92 8.90 9.39
C LEU A 134 11.57 8.93 10.78
N ALA A 135 10.86 8.49 11.82
CA ALA A 135 11.43 8.36 13.16
C ALA A 135 12.58 7.34 13.20
N GLY A 136 12.43 6.19 12.53
CA GLY A 136 13.50 5.18 12.41
C GLY A 136 14.73 5.74 11.72
N LEU A 137 14.55 6.52 10.65
CA LEU A 137 15.63 7.21 9.97
C LEU A 137 16.35 8.21 10.90
N ALA A 138 15.60 9.03 11.63
CA ALA A 138 16.15 10.02 12.56
C ALA A 138 16.93 9.37 13.72
N LEU A 139 16.41 8.26 14.24
CA LEU A 139 17.04 7.47 15.32
C LEU A 139 18.17 6.57 14.83
N LYS A 140 18.39 6.48 13.51
CA LYS A 140 19.29 5.50 12.87
C LYS A 140 18.98 4.04 13.26
N ASP A 141 17.75 3.76 13.67
CA ASP A 141 17.28 2.42 14.00
C ASP A 141 16.67 1.76 12.76
N GLN A 142 17.42 0.83 12.16
CA GLN A 142 16.95 0.01 11.04
C GLN A 142 16.31 -1.31 11.49
N GLY A 143 16.19 -1.55 12.79
CA GLY A 143 15.74 -2.81 13.37
C GLY A 143 14.23 -2.87 13.57
N LEU A 144 13.77 -2.47 14.75
CA LEU A 144 12.38 -2.68 15.15
C LEU A 144 11.46 -1.60 14.57
N VAL A 145 11.89 -0.33 14.57
CA VAL A 145 11.10 0.79 14.04
C VAL A 145 10.82 0.63 12.55
N HIS A 146 11.81 0.20 11.76
CA HIS A 146 11.63 -0.08 10.34
C HIS A 146 10.59 -1.19 10.09
N ARG A 147 10.61 -2.27 10.89
CA ARG A 147 9.61 -3.35 10.81
C ARG A 147 8.21 -2.87 11.18
N LEU A 148 8.09 -2.07 12.24
CA LEU A 148 6.80 -1.49 12.64
C LEU A 148 6.21 -0.61 11.52
N ALA A 149 7.03 0.21 10.85
CA ALA A 149 6.58 1.00 9.71
C ALA A 149 6.03 0.11 8.59
N GLY A 150 6.74 -0.97 8.24
CA GLY A 150 6.28 -1.96 7.26
C GLY A 150 4.97 -2.63 7.67
N TRP A 151 4.84 -3.03 8.93
CA TRP A 151 3.59 -3.64 9.44
C TRP A 151 2.41 -2.67 9.39
N CYS A 152 2.59 -1.41 9.81
CA CYS A 152 1.55 -0.39 9.68
C CYS A 152 1.14 -0.19 8.22
N PHE A 153 2.12 -0.15 7.31
CA PHE A 153 1.86 0.01 5.88
C PHE A 153 1.00 -1.13 5.32
N ALA A 154 1.43 -2.38 5.57
CA ALA A 154 0.75 -3.58 5.13
C ALA A 154 -0.66 -3.72 5.74
N LEU A 155 -0.79 -3.46 7.05
CA LEU A 155 -2.09 -3.47 7.74
C LEU A 155 -3.03 -2.40 7.18
N GLY A 156 -2.52 -1.24 6.77
CA GLY A 156 -3.31 -0.21 6.09
C GLY A 156 -4.02 -0.76 4.84
N PHE A 157 -3.32 -1.58 4.05
CA PHE A 157 -3.90 -2.25 2.89
C PHE A 157 -4.91 -3.34 3.25
N VAL A 158 -4.64 -4.15 4.28
CA VAL A 158 -5.58 -5.16 4.77
C VAL A 158 -6.89 -4.49 5.21
N VAL A 159 -6.81 -3.41 5.99
CA VAL A 159 -7.98 -2.66 6.47
C VAL A 159 -8.71 -1.98 5.31
N ALA A 160 -7.99 -1.39 4.36
CA ALA A 160 -8.58 -0.79 3.16
C ALA A 160 -9.36 -1.83 2.35
N GLY A 161 -8.76 -3.00 2.12
CA GLY A 161 -9.38 -4.10 1.38
C GLY A 161 -10.62 -4.66 2.05
N ALA A 162 -10.57 -4.89 3.37
CA ALA A 162 -11.74 -5.31 4.14
C ALA A 162 -12.87 -4.26 4.08
N SER A 163 -12.52 -2.98 4.15
CA SER A 163 -13.49 -1.88 4.02
C SER A 163 -14.12 -1.84 2.62
N LEU A 164 -13.32 -2.08 1.58
CA LEU A 164 -13.79 -2.09 0.19
C LEU A 164 -14.77 -3.25 -0.06
N ALA A 165 -14.46 -4.44 0.45
CA ALA A 165 -15.36 -5.59 0.38
C ALA A 165 -16.70 -5.34 1.08
N ARG A 166 -16.68 -4.68 2.25
CA ARG A 166 -17.92 -4.28 2.95
C ARG A 166 -18.73 -3.25 2.16
N THR A 167 -18.07 -2.27 1.54
CA THR A 167 -18.74 -1.28 0.69
C THR A 167 -19.44 -1.95 -0.50
N ALA A 168 -18.81 -2.95 -1.12
CA ALA A 168 -19.42 -3.71 -2.20
C ALA A 168 -20.68 -4.47 -1.76
N SER A 169 -20.63 -5.16 -0.61
CA SER A 169 -21.80 -5.86 -0.07
C SER A 169 -22.97 -4.92 0.27
N ARG A 170 -22.69 -3.67 0.65
CA ARG A 170 -23.73 -2.67 0.92
C ARG A 170 -24.38 -2.10 -0.35
N ALA A 171 -23.68 -2.14 -1.48
CA ALA A 171 -24.23 -1.71 -2.75
C ALA A 171 -25.13 -2.79 -3.40
N GLU A 172 -24.98 -4.05 -2.97
CA GLU A 172 -25.82 -5.19 -3.38
C GLU A 172 -27.20 -5.22 -2.69
N ALA A 173 -27.34 -4.59 -1.52
CA ALA A 173 -28.52 -4.63 -0.63
C ALA A 173 -29.44 -3.41 -0.84
#